data_AF-A0A1G0XZ87-F1
#
_entry.id   AF-A0A1G0XZ87-F1
#
_cell.length_a   1.000
_cell.length_b   1.000
_cell.length_c   1.000
_cell.angle_alpha   90.00
_cell.angle_beta   90.00
_cell.angle_gamma   90.00
#
_symmetry.space_group_name_H-M   'P 1'
#
loop_
_entity.id
_entity.type
_entity.pdbx_description
1 polymer ?
#
loop_
_entity_poly.entity_id
_entity_poly.type
_entity_poly.pdbx_seq_one_letter_code
_entity_poly.pdbx_strand_id
1 'polypeptide(L)'
;MNKSLTPLILILGAVLLMSIIIVNTRYAESSSSSTVYTIPSQLELSPFSRSRKTTTAAQNKNRIPNSSELKVDTSAIFVEAQTLLKKGDPESAEDRLRTLLIFEPENLPALNILGEILYRSRKYRDAEFVFRKQLAINPRESNVYNNLSSALAKQNKFDEAVKTAEEGLKIMPDSTPILLNLSGMYSVMGEKKISVEYFKRVYEKIGSDILQISGDPTLKNIHDEPGFISIVKKAEEKSAKKASPQNRF
;
A
#
# COMPACT_ATOMS: atom_id res chain seq x y z
N MET A 1 15.01 58.35 18.12
CA MET A 1 15.83 57.90 16.98
C MET A 1 15.70 56.39 16.86
N ASN A 2 14.78 55.94 15.99
CA ASN A 2 14.38 54.54 15.87
C ASN A 2 15.45 53.72 15.16
N LYS A 3 16.06 52.78 15.88
CA LYS A 3 16.84 51.70 15.27
C LYS A 3 15.88 50.58 14.84
N SER A 4 16.04 50.22 13.57
CA SER A 4 16.03 48.83 13.10
C SER A 4 14.66 48.17 12.86
N LEU A 5 13.92 48.69 11.87
CA LEU A 5 12.92 47.91 11.09
C LEU A 5 13.57 46.83 10.18
N THR A 6 14.89 46.75 10.13
CA THR A 6 15.68 45.87 9.26
C THR A 6 15.43 44.36 9.44
N PRO A 7 15.22 43.79 10.65
CA PRO A 7 14.93 42.36 10.76
C PRO A 7 13.50 42.01 10.29
N LEU A 8 12.55 42.95 10.37
CA LEU A 8 11.17 42.72 9.96
C LEU A 8 11.01 42.63 8.43
N ILE A 9 11.78 43.44 7.69
CA ILE A 9 11.80 43.44 6.21
C ILE A 9 12.40 42.12 5.68
N LEU A 10 13.43 41.58 6.34
CA LEU A 10 14.06 40.30 5.95
C LEU A 10 13.12 39.09 6.15
N ILE A 11 12.37 39.07 7.25
CA ILE A 11 11.41 37.98 7.53
C ILE A 11 10.24 38.03 6.54
N LEU A 12 9.73 39.22 6.22
CA LEU A 12 8.64 39.36 5.25
C LEU A 12 9.05 38.93 3.84
N GLY A 13 10.29 39.23 3.43
CA GLY A 13 10.85 38.79 2.15
C GLY A 13 10.98 37.27 2.01
N ALA A 14 11.38 36.58 3.08
CA ALA A 14 11.52 35.12 3.07
C ALA A 14 10.16 34.39 2.98
N VAL A 15 9.12 34.91 3.64
CA VAL A 15 7.76 34.36 3.59
C VAL A 15 7.13 34.56 2.21
N LEU A 16 7.38 35.71 1.56
CA LEU A 16 6.90 35.99 0.20
C LEU A 16 7.59 35.10 -0.85
N LEU A 17 8.89 34.82 -0.67
CA LEU A 17 9.64 33.88 -1.52
C LEU A 17 9.16 32.43 -1.38
N MET A 18 8.89 31.95 -0.17
CA MET A 18 8.38 30.59 0.04
C MET A 18 6.94 30.40 -0.49
N SER A 19 6.09 31.42 -0.39
CA SER A 19 4.74 31.35 -0.96
C SER A 19 4.74 31.37 -2.49
N ILE A 20 5.65 32.12 -3.13
CA ILE A 20 5.84 32.07 -4.59
C ILE A 20 6.32 30.68 -5.04
N ILE A 21 7.25 30.05 -4.32
CA ILE A 21 7.76 28.71 -4.65
C ILE A 21 6.66 27.64 -4.55
N ILE A 22 5.80 27.70 -3.52
CA ILE A 22 4.70 26.76 -3.31
C ILE A 22 3.60 26.92 -4.39
N VAL A 23 3.31 28.16 -4.82
CA VAL A 23 2.36 28.40 -5.92
C VAL A 23 2.94 27.95 -7.26
N ASN A 24 4.24 28.17 -7.51
CA ASN A 24 4.88 27.81 -8.78
C ASN A 24 5.07 26.29 -8.94
N THR A 25 5.25 25.55 -7.85
CA THR A 25 5.28 24.07 -7.88
C THR A 25 3.90 23.45 -8.10
N ARG A 26 2.81 24.08 -7.65
CA ARG A 26 1.44 23.64 -7.92
C ARG A 26 0.92 23.98 -9.32
N TYR A 27 1.52 24.96 -9.99
CA TYR A 27 1.20 25.31 -11.38
C TYR A 27 1.89 24.40 -12.41
N ALA A 28 2.99 23.74 -12.06
CA ALA A 28 3.73 22.86 -12.96
C ALA A 28 3.04 21.50 -13.21
N GLU A 29 2.04 21.12 -12.40
CA GLU A 29 1.31 19.84 -12.55
C GLU A 29 0.03 19.93 -13.41
N SER A 30 -0.37 21.13 -13.91
CA SER A 30 -1.70 21.27 -14.57
C SER A 30 -1.73 21.72 -16.04
N SER A 31 -0.63 21.78 -16.79
CA SER A 31 -0.74 22.13 -18.22
C SER A 31 0.36 21.55 -19.09
N SER A 32 -0.02 20.57 -19.90
CA SER A 32 0.65 20.20 -21.13
C SER A 32 0.57 21.33 -22.18
N SER A 33 1.59 21.35 -23.05
CA SER A 33 1.67 22.01 -24.37
C SER A 33 2.41 23.35 -24.49
N SER A 34 3.55 23.24 -25.20
CA SER A 34 4.09 24.17 -26.20
C SER A 34 4.53 25.56 -25.73
N THR A 35 5.85 25.82 -25.75
CA THR A 35 6.51 26.89 -26.54
C THR A 35 8.03 26.85 -26.30
N VAL A 36 8.76 26.98 -27.41
CA VAL A 36 10.23 27.04 -27.56
C VAL A 36 10.85 28.13 -26.67
N TYR A 37 11.89 27.79 -25.91
CA TYR A 37 12.79 28.78 -25.30
C TYR A 37 14.26 28.48 -25.63
N THR A 38 14.89 29.49 -26.23
CA THR A 38 16.28 29.59 -26.68
C THR A 38 17.26 29.50 -25.51
N ILE A 39 18.28 28.65 -25.62
CA ILE A 39 19.42 28.58 -24.68
C ILE A 39 20.42 29.70 -25.00
N PRO A 40 20.78 30.59 -24.07
CA PRO A 40 21.97 31.43 -24.22
C PRO A 40 23.21 30.56 -23.99
N SER A 41 24.07 30.56 -25.00
CA SER A 41 25.41 30.03 -24.99
C SER A 41 26.26 30.81 -23.99
N GLN A 42 27.01 30.10 -23.12
CA GLN A 42 28.40 30.37 -22.73
C GLN A 42 28.73 29.74 -21.37
N LEU A 43 29.34 28.56 -21.40
CA LEU A 43 30.37 28.19 -20.44
C LEU A 43 31.52 27.60 -21.28
N GLU A 44 32.50 28.45 -21.61
CA GLU A 44 33.73 28.04 -22.27
C GLU A 44 34.57 27.19 -21.32
N LEU A 45 34.83 25.94 -21.69
CA LEU A 45 35.99 25.20 -21.21
C LEU A 45 36.99 25.12 -22.37
N SER A 46 38.18 25.66 -22.13
CA SER A 46 39.30 25.79 -23.07
C SER A 46 39.74 24.47 -23.73
N PRO A 47 40.29 24.49 -24.96
CA PRO A 47 40.60 23.29 -25.72
C PRO A 47 41.95 22.67 -25.33
N PHE A 48 41.94 21.43 -24.83
CA PHE A 48 43.15 20.60 -24.83
C PHE A 48 43.24 19.86 -26.16
N SER A 49 44.23 20.23 -26.97
CA SER A 49 44.46 19.76 -28.34
C SER A 49 45.07 18.36 -28.41
N ARG A 50 44.43 17.52 -29.24
CA ARG A 50 44.90 16.35 -30.03
C ARG A 50 46.31 15.79 -29.76
N SER A 51 46.35 14.46 -29.67
CA SER A 51 47.23 13.67 -30.55
C SER A 51 46.43 12.53 -31.20
N ARG A 52 46.35 12.59 -32.54
CA ARG A 52 45.68 11.62 -33.41
C ARG A 52 46.79 10.73 -33.96
N LYS A 53 46.85 9.46 -33.57
CA LYS A 53 47.52 8.41 -34.35
C LYS A 53 46.46 7.60 -35.07
N THR A 54 46.58 7.60 -36.39
CA THR A 54 45.77 6.90 -37.37
C THR A 54 46.12 5.42 -37.40
N THR A 55 45.13 4.54 -37.23
CA THR A 55 45.11 3.27 -37.97
C THR A 55 43.68 2.79 -38.19
N THR A 56 43.42 2.46 -39.44
CA THR A 56 42.21 1.93 -40.07
C THR A 56 41.83 0.55 -39.51
N ALA A 57 40.62 0.37 -38.98
CA ALA A 57 39.82 -0.87 -39.05
C ALA A 57 38.52 -0.75 -38.23
N ALA A 58 37.45 -1.33 -38.76
CA ALA A 58 36.15 -1.59 -38.13
C ALA A 58 35.24 -0.37 -37.85
N GLN A 59 34.45 -0.01 -38.87
CA GLN A 59 33.08 0.44 -38.67
C GLN A 59 32.34 -0.62 -37.83
N ASN A 60 32.24 -0.44 -36.52
CA ASN A 60 31.23 -1.13 -35.72
C ASN A 60 30.34 -0.11 -35.04
N LYS A 61 29.04 -0.25 -35.33
CA LYS A 61 27.95 0.62 -34.94
C LYS A 61 27.81 0.61 -33.41
N ASN A 62 28.39 1.60 -32.73
CA ASN A 62 27.91 2.02 -31.41
C ASN A 62 26.58 2.76 -31.59
N ARG A 63 25.54 2.03 -31.98
CA ARG A 63 24.16 2.47 -31.81
C ARG A 63 23.88 2.27 -30.33
N ILE A 64 23.87 3.35 -29.55
CA ILE A 64 23.22 3.33 -28.24
C ILE A 64 21.78 2.86 -28.53
N PRO A 65 21.33 1.72 -27.98
CA PRO A 65 19.98 1.24 -28.23
C PRO A 65 19.01 2.36 -27.84
N ASN A 66 18.12 2.74 -28.74
CA ASN A 66 17.04 3.64 -28.40
C ASN A 66 16.23 2.95 -27.28
N SER A 67 15.83 3.67 -26.23
CA SER A 67 15.12 3.08 -25.08
C SER A 67 13.81 2.38 -25.46
N SER A 68 13.30 2.66 -26.66
CA SER A 68 12.17 1.98 -27.30
C SER A 68 12.46 0.58 -27.86
N GLU A 69 13.72 0.13 -27.91
CA GLU A 69 14.12 -1.18 -28.48
C GLU A 69 14.41 -2.26 -27.42
N LEU A 70 14.53 -1.92 -26.13
CA LEU A 70 14.56 -2.93 -25.06
C LEU A 70 13.11 -3.37 -24.77
N LYS A 71 12.66 -4.43 -25.44
CA LYS A 71 11.45 -5.16 -25.01
C LYS A 71 11.78 -5.88 -23.70
N VAL A 72 11.52 -5.22 -22.58
CA VAL A 72 11.60 -5.85 -21.26
C VAL A 72 10.48 -6.88 -21.16
N ASP A 73 10.84 -8.14 -20.94
CA ASP A 73 9.88 -9.21 -20.72
C ASP A 73 9.36 -9.16 -19.28
N THR A 74 8.31 -8.37 -19.06
CA THR A 74 7.62 -8.22 -17.78
C THR A 74 6.99 -9.53 -17.29
N SER A 75 6.62 -10.44 -18.21
CA SER A 75 6.08 -11.75 -17.87
C SER A 75 7.17 -12.64 -17.25
N ALA A 76 8.38 -12.63 -17.80
CA ALA A 76 9.52 -13.32 -17.21
C ALA A 76 9.86 -12.77 -15.81
N ILE A 77 9.85 -11.44 -15.65
CA ILE A 77 10.09 -10.80 -14.34
C ILE A 77 9.02 -11.24 -13.31
N PHE A 78 7.76 -11.33 -13.73
CA PHE A 78 6.67 -11.77 -12.86
C PHE A 78 6.85 -13.22 -12.40
N VAL A 79 7.20 -14.12 -13.32
CA VAL A 79 7.47 -15.54 -13.02
C VAL A 79 8.70 -15.69 -12.11
N GLU A 80 9.73 -14.86 -12.30
CA GLU A 80 10.90 -14.83 -11.41
C GLU A 80 10.48 -14.42 -9.99
N ALA A 81 9.70 -13.34 -9.84
CA ALA A 81 9.20 -12.91 -8.54
C ALA A 81 8.41 -14.01 -7.82
N GLN A 82 7.52 -14.71 -8.53
CA GLN A 82 6.78 -15.84 -7.94
C GLN A 82 7.69 -17.00 -7.54
N THR A 83 8.71 -17.28 -8.35
CA THR A 83 9.72 -18.32 -8.04
C THR A 83 10.51 -17.96 -6.79
N LEU A 84 10.91 -16.70 -6.64
CA LEU A 84 11.61 -16.20 -5.46
C LEU A 84 10.76 -16.35 -4.19
N LEU A 85 9.46 -16.03 -4.26
CA LEU A 85 8.54 -16.26 -3.14
C LEU A 85 8.43 -17.73 -2.75
N LYS A 86 8.35 -18.65 -3.73
CA LYS A 86 8.34 -20.10 -3.47
C LYS A 86 9.62 -20.58 -2.80
N LYS A 87 10.75 -19.89 -3.03
CA LYS A 87 12.04 -20.16 -2.40
C LYS A 87 12.19 -19.51 -1.01
N GLY A 88 11.20 -18.74 -0.57
CA GLY A 88 11.25 -18.02 0.71
C GLY A 88 12.09 -16.74 0.66
N ASP A 89 12.28 -16.15 -0.52
CA ASP A 89 13.01 -14.89 -0.72
C ASP A 89 12.05 -13.75 -1.13
N PRO A 90 11.32 -13.16 -0.15
CA PRO A 90 10.38 -12.08 -0.43
C PRO A 90 11.07 -10.75 -0.74
N GLU A 91 12.32 -10.56 -0.34
CA GLU A 91 13.07 -9.32 -0.58
C GLU A 91 13.44 -9.21 -2.06
N SER A 92 14.06 -10.24 -2.63
CA SER A 92 14.35 -10.26 -4.07
C SER A 92 13.07 -10.24 -4.91
N ALA A 93 11.99 -10.86 -4.43
CA ALA A 93 10.70 -10.81 -5.11
C ALA A 93 10.11 -9.39 -5.14
N GLU A 94 10.24 -8.62 -4.04
CA GLU A 94 9.86 -7.21 -3.97
C GLU A 94 10.55 -6.40 -5.07
N ASP A 95 11.88 -6.56 -5.22
CA ASP A 95 12.67 -5.84 -6.22
C ASP A 95 12.22 -6.14 -7.65
N ARG A 96 11.94 -7.41 -7.95
CA ARG A 96 11.41 -7.82 -9.26
C ARG A 96 10.04 -7.23 -9.53
N LEU A 97 9.14 -7.23 -8.55
CA LEU A 97 7.82 -6.64 -8.70
C LEU A 97 7.88 -5.13 -8.88
N ARG A 98 8.75 -4.42 -8.14
CA ARG A 98 8.99 -2.99 -8.35
C ARG A 98 9.51 -2.70 -9.75
N THR A 99 10.45 -3.53 -10.24
CA THR A 99 10.96 -3.43 -11.62
C THR A 99 9.85 -3.60 -12.65
N LEU A 100 9.01 -4.63 -12.49
CA LEU A 100 7.86 -4.88 -13.37
C LEU A 100 6.92 -3.66 -13.40
N LEU A 101 6.61 -3.10 -12.24
CA LEU A 101 5.65 -2.00 -12.10
C LEU A 101 6.18 -0.65 -12.63
N ILE A 102 7.46 -0.54 -12.98
CA ILE A 102 7.98 0.59 -13.77
C ILE A 102 7.42 0.53 -15.20
N PHE A 103 7.30 -0.67 -15.78
CA PHE A 103 6.84 -0.88 -17.15
C PHE A 103 5.32 -1.07 -17.23
N GLU A 104 4.74 -1.75 -16.24
CA GLU A 104 3.29 -1.99 -16.17
C GLU A 104 2.72 -1.49 -14.84
N PRO A 105 2.55 -0.16 -14.68
CA PRO A 105 2.19 0.44 -13.40
C PRO A 105 0.84 -0.03 -12.84
N GLU A 106 -0.08 -0.50 -13.69
CA GLU A 106 -1.43 -0.93 -13.32
C GLU A 106 -1.59 -2.46 -13.33
N ASN A 107 -0.50 -3.22 -13.36
CA ASN A 107 -0.54 -4.68 -13.28
C ASN A 107 -1.07 -5.12 -11.90
N LEU A 108 -2.39 -5.36 -11.81
CA LEU A 108 -3.08 -5.74 -10.57
C LEU A 108 -2.51 -7.02 -9.92
N PRO A 109 -2.18 -8.09 -10.66
CA PRO A 109 -1.49 -9.25 -10.07
C PRO A 109 -0.18 -8.91 -9.38
N ALA A 110 0.67 -8.08 -10.00
CA ALA A 110 1.94 -7.65 -9.42
C ALA A 110 1.74 -6.72 -8.20
N LEU A 111 0.80 -5.77 -8.30
CA LEU A 111 0.43 -4.91 -7.16
C LEU A 111 -0.09 -5.73 -5.98
N ASN A 112 -0.88 -6.77 -6.22
CA ASN A 112 -1.42 -7.62 -5.17
C ASN A 112 -0.31 -8.34 -4.39
N ILE A 113 0.62 -8.97 -5.11
CA ILE A 113 1.75 -9.67 -4.50
C ILE A 113 2.66 -8.67 -3.76
N LEU A 114 2.96 -7.52 -4.38
CA LEU A 114 3.79 -6.49 -3.76
C LEU A 114 3.15 -5.97 -2.45
N GLY A 115 1.85 -5.67 -2.46
CA GLY A 115 1.13 -5.21 -1.28
C GLY A 115 1.18 -6.23 -0.13
N GLU A 116 1.02 -7.52 -0.43
CA GLU A 116 1.13 -8.59 0.56
C GLU A 116 2.56 -8.70 1.13
N ILE A 117 3.59 -8.69 0.29
CA ILE A 117 4.99 -8.72 0.73
C ILE A 117 5.26 -7.55 1.68
N LEU A 118 4.90 -6.32 1.27
CA LEU A 118 5.14 -5.12 2.07
C LEU A 118 4.43 -5.20 3.43
N TYR A 119 3.19 -5.66 3.45
CA TYR A 119 2.43 -5.83 4.70
C TYR A 119 3.09 -6.86 5.63
N ARG A 120 3.47 -8.03 5.11
CA ARG A 120 4.13 -9.09 5.90
C ARG A 120 5.51 -8.67 6.40
N SER A 121 6.25 -7.91 5.60
CA SER A 121 7.54 -7.30 5.95
C SER A 121 7.40 -6.08 6.87
N ARG A 122 6.19 -5.78 7.38
CA ARG A 122 5.88 -4.65 8.26
C ARG A 122 6.16 -3.27 7.66
N LYS A 123 6.33 -3.19 6.33
CA LYS A 123 6.45 -1.94 5.55
C LYS A 123 5.05 -1.35 5.31
N TYR A 124 4.32 -1.07 6.38
CA TYR A 124 2.88 -0.77 6.33
C TYR A 124 2.54 0.50 5.53
N ARG A 125 3.41 1.51 5.56
CA ARG A 125 3.22 2.75 4.80
C ARG A 125 3.33 2.51 3.28
N ASP A 126 4.25 1.67 2.85
CA ASP A 126 4.40 1.30 1.44
C ASP A 126 3.24 0.41 0.99
N ALA A 127 2.81 -0.53 1.86
CA ALA A 127 1.64 -1.36 1.61
C ALA A 127 0.38 -0.51 1.44
N GLU A 128 0.18 0.51 2.29
CA GLU A 128 -0.91 1.48 2.16
C GLU A 128 -0.92 2.13 0.77
N PHE A 129 0.23 2.60 0.28
CA PHE A 129 0.34 3.22 -1.05
C PHE A 129 -0.08 2.24 -2.16
N VAL A 130 0.39 0.99 -2.09
CA VAL A 130 0.06 -0.05 -3.08
C VAL A 130 -1.44 -0.39 -3.04
N PHE A 131 -2.02 -0.58 -1.86
CA PHE A 131 -3.45 -0.90 -1.73
C PHE A 131 -4.34 0.25 -2.21
N ARG A 132 -3.98 1.52 -1.92
CA ARG A 132 -4.70 2.68 -2.48
C ARG A 132 -4.62 2.72 -4.00
N LYS A 133 -3.46 2.38 -4.58
CA LYS A 133 -3.32 2.28 -6.05
C LYS A 133 -4.22 1.19 -6.63
N GLN A 134 -4.31 0.03 -5.98
CA GLN A 134 -5.24 -1.03 -6.39
C GLN A 134 -6.70 -0.57 -6.34
N LEU A 135 -7.12 0.17 -5.31
CA LEU A 135 -8.47 0.73 -5.22
C LEU A 135 -8.75 1.83 -6.25
N ALA A 136 -7.74 2.61 -6.62
CA ALA A 136 -7.88 3.59 -7.71
C ALA A 136 -8.15 2.91 -9.07
N ILE A 137 -7.56 1.73 -9.29
CA ILE A 137 -7.77 0.93 -10.51
C ILE A 137 -9.11 0.16 -10.44
N ASN A 138 -9.39 -0.50 -9.31
CA ASN A 138 -10.61 -1.26 -9.09
C ASN A 138 -11.25 -0.91 -7.72
N PRO A 139 -12.16 0.09 -7.68
CA PRO A 139 -12.81 0.52 -6.45
C PRO A 139 -13.79 -0.50 -5.84
N ARG A 140 -14.12 -1.58 -6.55
CA ARG A 140 -15.08 -2.62 -6.11
C ARG A 140 -14.41 -3.87 -5.56
N GLU A 141 -13.08 -3.89 -5.42
CA GLU A 141 -12.38 -5.03 -4.85
C GLU A 141 -12.42 -4.99 -3.31
N SER A 142 -13.41 -5.66 -2.72
CA SER A 142 -13.63 -5.69 -1.27
C SER A 142 -12.39 -6.18 -0.48
N ASN A 143 -11.61 -7.12 -1.03
CA ASN A 143 -10.44 -7.64 -0.33
C ASN A 143 -9.34 -6.58 -0.16
N VAL A 144 -9.23 -5.61 -1.08
CA VAL A 144 -8.23 -4.54 -0.98
C VAL A 144 -8.60 -3.55 0.14
N TYR A 145 -9.89 -3.26 0.38
CA TYR A 145 -10.30 -2.48 1.56
C TYR A 145 -9.93 -3.19 2.88
N ASN A 146 -10.06 -4.51 2.92
CA ASN A 146 -9.61 -5.31 4.07
C ASN A 146 -8.10 -5.15 4.32
N ASN A 147 -7.30 -5.27 3.27
CA ASN A 147 -5.85 -5.16 3.35
C ASN A 147 -5.40 -3.73 3.71
N LEU A 148 -6.02 -2.71 3.10
CA LEU A 148 -5.75 -1.30 3.38
C LEU A 148 -6.10 -0.94 4.83
N SER A 149 -7.29 -1.31 5.30
CA SER A 149 -7.69 -1.06 6.70
C SER A 149 -6.73 -1.74 7.69
N SER A 150 -6.27 -2.95 7.37
CA SER A 150 -5.28 -3.66 8.21
C SER A 150 -3.94 -2.92 8.24
N ALA A 151 -3.44 -2.46 7.08
CA ALA A 151 -2.20 -1.68 7.00
C ALA A 151 -2.31 -0.34 7.74
N LEU A 152 -3.46 0.32 7.70
CA LEU A 152 -3.73 1.56 8.43
C LEU A 152 -3.78 1.32 9.95
N ALA A 153 -4.44 0.25 10.41
CA ALA A 153 -4.50 -0.11 11.81
C ALA A 153 -3.10 -0.43 12.38
N LYS A 154 -2.23 -1.10 11.60
CA LYS A 154 -0.83 -1.33 12.00
C LYS A 154 0.02 -0.06 12.09
N GLN A 155 -0.42 1.02 11.46
CA GLN A 155 0.14 2.36 11.61
C GLN A 155 -0.52 3.18 12.75
N ASN A 156 -1.39 2.56 13.55
CA ASN A 156 -2.23 3.21 14.57
C ASN A 156 -3.19 4.29 14.01
N LYS A 157 -3.48 4.27 12.71
CA LYS A 157 -4.46 5.16 12.06
C LYS A 157 -5.87 4.57 12.15
N PHE A 158 -6.36 4.32 13.36
CA PHE A 158 -7.58 3.54 13.57
C PHE A 158 -8.84 4.18 12.97
N ASP A 159 -9.02 5.50 13.08
CA ASP A 159 -10.18 6.19 12.51
C ASP A 159 -10.29 6.00 10.99
N GLU A 160 -9.15 6.05 10.30
CA GLU A 160 -9.09 5.85 8.85
C GLU A 160 -9.25 4.36 8.49
N ALA A 161 -8.65 3.47 9.29
CA ALA A 161 -8.77 2.03 9.12
C ALA A 161 -10.23 1.58 9.19
N VAL A 162 -10.98 2.03 10.20
CA VAL A 162 -12.39 1.71 10.40
C VAL A 162 -13.23 2.21 9.22
N LYS A 163 -13.08 3.48 8.82
CA LYS A 163 -13.81 4.02 7.65
C LYS A 163 -13.53 3.22 6.39
N THR A 164 -12.27 2.85 6.15
CA THR A 164 -11.87 2.04 5.00
C THR A 164 -12.52 0.65 5.04
N ALA A 165 -12.53 0.00 6.20
CA ALA A 165 -13.18 -1.30 6.35
C ALA A 165 -14.71 -1.21 6.17
N GLU A 166 -15.35 -0.16 6.67
CA GLU A 166 -16.78 0.11 6.47
C GLU A 166 -17.13 0.35 4.99
N GLU A 167 -16.27 1.03 4.23
CA GLU A 167 -16.42 1.13 2.77
C GLU A 167 -16.33 -0.23 2.09
N GLY A 168 -15.41 -1.09 2.52
CA GLY A 168 -15.35 -2.48 2.08
C GLY A 168 -16.65 -3.26 2.37
N LEU A 169 -17.26 -3.06 3.54
CA LEU A 169 -18.56 -3.65 3.87
C LEU A 169 -19.72 -3.10 3.05
N LYS A 170 -19.67 -1.86 2.54
CA LYS A 170 -20.70 -1.36 1.60
C LYS A 170 -20.69 -2.16 0.30
N ILE A 171 -19.53 -2.70 -0.09
CA ILE A 171 -19.37 -3.55 -1.28
C ILE A 171 -19.73 -5.00 -0.97
N MET A 172 -19.24 -5.54 0.15
CA MET A 172 -19.51 -6.90 0.59
C MET A 172 -19.96 -6.91 2.08
N PRO A 173 -21.27 -6.73 2.35
CA PRO A 173 -21.80 -6.57 3.72
C PRO A 173 -21.52 -7.71 4.69
N ASP A 174 -21.26 -8.90 4.14
CA ASP A 174 -21.09 -10.15 4.86
C ASP A 174 -19.64 -10.67 4.83
N SER A 175 -18.68 -9.81 4.47
CA SER A 175 -17.26 -10.19 4.42
C SER A 175 -16.71 -10.51 5.81
N THR A 176 -16.63 -11.80 6.14
CA THR A 176 -16.08 -12.27 7.42
C THR A 176 -14.70 -11.69 7.74
N PRO A 177 -13.72 -11.62 6.81
CA PRO A 177 -12.42 -11.01 7.10
C PRO A 177 -12.54 -9.54 7.55
N ILE A 178 -13.40 -8.76 6.89
CA ILE A 178 -13.58 -7.34 7.21
C ILE A 178 -14.29 -7.17 8.56
N LEU A 179 -15.33 -7.96 8.81
CA LEU A 179 -16.05 -7.97 10.09
C LEU A 179 -15.11 -8.31 11.26
N LEU A 180 -14.25 -9.31 11.08
CA LEU A 180 -13.26 -9.70 12.09
C LEU A 180 -12.24 -8.58 12.33
N ASN A 181 -11.73 -7.97 11.27
CA ASN A 181 -10.80 -6.86 11.38
C ASN A 181 -11.41 -5.65 12.09
N LEU A 182 -12.67 -5.29 11.80
CA LEU A 182 -13.39 -4.25 12.54
C LEU A 182 -13.55 -4.61 14.01
N SER A 183 -13.92 -5.86 14.33
CA SER A 183 -14.01 -6.33 15.71
C SER A 183 -12.67 -6.17 16.43
N GLY A 184 -11.57 -6.60 15.83
CA GLY A 184 -10.23 -6.43 16.38
C GLY A 184 -9.82 -4.96 16.57
N MET A 185 -10.11 -4.09 15.59
CA MET A 185 -9.83 -2.65 15.69
C MET A 185 -10.61 -2.01 16.84
N TYR A 186 -11.92 -2.24 16.94
CA TYR A 186 -12.75 -1.70 18.03
C TYR A 186 -12.34 -2.28 19.40
N SER A 187 -11.92 -3.54 19.46
CA SER A 187 -11.37 -4.15 20.68
C SER A 187 -10.10 -3.43 21.14
N VAL A 188 -9.16 -3.16 20.23
CA VAL A 188 -7.92 -2.44 20.53
C VAL A 188 -8.19 -0.99 20.94
N MET A 189 -9.17 -0.31 20.32
CA MET A 189 -9.58 1.05 20.70
C MET A 189 -10.32 1.14 22.04
N GLY A 190 -10.72 0.00 22.63
CA GLY A 190 -11.49 -0.03 23.87
C GLY A 190 -13.00 0.11 23.70
N GLU A 191 -13.49 0.18 22.45
CA GLU A 191 -14.91 0.22 22.08
C GLU A 191 -15.53 -1.18 22.13
N LYS A 192 -15.47 -1.79 23.31
CA LYS A 192 -15.75 -3.21 23.53
C LYS A 192 -17.13 -3.65 23.03
N LYS A 193 -18.17 -2.83 23.29
CA LYS A 193 -19.55 -3.13 22.86
C LYS A 193 -19.68 -3.24 21.33
N ILE A 194 -19.05 -2.32 20.61
CA ILE A 194 -19.07 -2.31 19.14
C ILE A 194 -18.30 -3.51 18.60
N SER A 195 -17.12 -3.78 19.19
CA SER A 195 -16.31 -4.95 18.85
C SER A 195 -17.08 -6.27 18.97
N VAL A 196 -17.85 -6.45 20.06
CA VAL A 196 -18.69 -7.63 20.29
C VAL A 196 -19.81 -7.75 19.25
N GLU A 197 -20.42 -6.65 18.79
CA GLU A 197 -21.45 -6.72 17.75
C GLU A 197 -20.87 -7.18 16.41
N TYR A 198 -19.68 -6.69 16.01
CA TYR A 198 -18.99 -7.21 14.83
C TYR A 198 -18.58 -8.68 15.00
N PHE A 199 -18.10 -9.07 16.18
CA PHE A 199 -17.76 -10.47 16.48
C PHE A 199 -18.99 -11.40 16.38
N LYS A 200 -20.15 -10.91 16.83
CA LYS A 200 -21.43 -11.61 16.69
C LYS A 200 -21.80 -11.80 15.22
N ARG A 201 -21.63 -10.78 14.37
CA ARG A 201 -21.85 -10.90 12.92
C ARG A 201 -20.91 -11.94 12.29
N VAL A 202 -19.66 -12.03 12.75
CA VAL A 202 -18.74 -13.11 12.33
C VAL A 202 -19.31 -14.47 12.72
N TYR A 203 -19.76 -14.65 13.97
CA TYR A 203 -20.38 -15.90 14.44
C TYR A 203 -21.61 -16.30 13.62
N GLU A 204 -22.45 -15.34 13.24
CA GLU A 204 -23.62 -15.61 12.41
C GLU A 204 -23.25 -16.17 11.02
N LYS A 205 -22.05 -15.87 10.51
CA LYS A 205 -21.56 -16.39 9.22
C LYS A 205 -20.85 -17.72 9.32
N ILE A 206 -19.97 -17.90 10.31
CA ILE A 206 -19.09 -19.08 10.39
C ILE A 206 -19.46 -20.06 11.50
N GLY A 207 -20.42 -19.71 12.36
CA GLY A 207 -20.91 -20.56 13.43
C GLY A 207 -19.79 -21.02 14.38
N SER A 208 -19.70 -22.33 14.61
CA SER A 208 -18.71 -22.92 15.52
C SER A 208 -17.27 -22.73 15.08
N ASP A 209 -17.02 -22.41 13.81
CA ASP A 209 -15.66 -22.17 13.31
C ASP A 209 -15.05 -20.90 13.91
N ILE A 210 -15.87 -20.04 14.56
CA ILE A 210 -15.37 -18.90 15.33
C ILE A 210 -14.41 -19.29 16.46
N LEU A 211 -14.47 -20.53 16.94
CA LEU A 211 -13.56 -21.03 17.97
C LEU A 211 -12.09 -21.05 17.51
N GLN A 212 -11.85 -21.13 16.20
CA GLN A 212 -10.50 -21.08 15.64
C GLN A 212 -9.85 -19.69 15.75
N ILE A 213 -10.68 -18.65 15.90
CA ILE A 213 -10.25 -17.24 15.89
C ILE A 213 -10.58 -16.49 17.18
N SER A 214 -11.37 -17.07 18.09
CA SER A 214 -11.74 -16.43 19.36
C SER A 214 -10.53 -16.18 20.28
N GLY A 215 -9.42 -16.88 20.06
CA GLY A 215 -8.16 -16.64 20.77
C GLY A 215 -7.26 -15.55 20.17
N ASP A 216 -7.69 -14.85 19.13
CA ASP A 216 -6.87 -13.84 18.47
C ASP A 216 -6.46 -12.72 19.46
N PRO A 217 -5.16 -12.36 19.56
CA PRO A 217 -4.70 -11.33 20.48
C PRO A 217 -5.36 -9.97 20.32
N THR A 218 -5.86 -9.63 19.13
CA THR A 218 -6.60 -8.38 18.89
C THR A 218 -7.95 -8.34 19.58
N LEU A 219 -8.53 -9.50 19.93
CA LEU A 219 -9.80 -9.63 20.65
C LEU A 219 -9.64 -9.69 22.17
N LYS A 220 -8.40 -9.69 22.69
CA LYS A 220 -8.11 -9.84 24.13
C LYS A 220 -8.94 -8.90 25.02
N ASN A 221 -9.17 -7.66 24.56
CA ASN A 221 -9.87 -6.65 25.35
C ASN A 221 -11.39 -6.89 25.48
N ILE A 222 -11.95 -7.85 24.73
CA ILE A 222 -13.36 -8.22 24.82
C ILE A 222 -13.60 -9.62 25.41
N HIS A 223 -12.56 -10.34 25.83
CA HIS A 223 -12.71 -11.70 26.38
C HIS A 223 -13.54 -11.73 27.68
N ASP A 224 -13.55 -10.63 28.43
CA ASP A 224 -14.35 -10.44 29.63
C ASP A 224 -15.78 -9.95 29.36
N GLU A 225 -16.10 -9.59 28.11
CA GLU A 225 -17.42 -9.07 27.76
C GLU A 225 -18.48 -10.18 27.74
N PRO A 226 -19.63 -10.00 28.43
CA PRO A 226 -20.67 -11.02 28.49
C PRO A 226 -21.17 -11.50 27.12
N GLY A 227 -21.23 -10.61 26.14
CA GLY A 227 -21.64 -10.94 24.78
C GLY A 227 -20.64 -11.85 24.07
N PHE A 228 -19.33 -11.60 24.23
CA PHE A 228 -18.27 -12.45 23.70
C PHE A 228 -18.31 -13.84 24.33
N ILE A 229 -18.37 -13.91 25.66
CA ILE A 229 -18.45 -15.18 26.41
C ILE A 229 -19.69 -15.98 25.97
N SER A 230 -20.84 -15.32 25.80
CA SER A 230 -22.06 -15.98 25.34
C SER A 230 -21.91 -16.58 23.93
N ILE A 231 -21.26 -15.86 23.00
CA ILE A 231 -21.00 -16.33 21.64
C ILE A 231 -20.09 -17.55 21.64
N VAL A 232 -18.96 -17.48 22.37
CA VAL A 232 -18.00 -18.60 22.46
C VAL A 232 -18.66 -19.83 23.05
N LYS A 233 -19.40 -19.69 24.15
CA LYS A 233 -20.14 -20.81 24.77
C LYS A 233 -21.15 -21.44 23.79
N LYS A 234 -21.93 -20.63 23.07
CA LYS A 234 -22.86 -21.13 22.04
C LYS A 234 -22.14 -21.88 20.92
N ALA A 235 -20.95 -21.41 20.53
CA ALA A 235 -20.13 -22.06 19.52
C ALA A 235 -19.60 -23.43 20.00
N GLU A 236 -19.15 -23.52 21.26
CA GLU A 236 -18.72 -24.78 21.90
C GLU A 236 -19.85 -25.81 21.98
N GLU A 237 -21.02 -25.40 22.46
CA GLU A 237 -22.21 -26.27 22.54
C GLU A 237 -22.62 -26.80 21.16
N LYS A 238 -22.59 -25.95 20.13
CA LYS A 238 -22.91 -26.33 18.75
C LYS A 238 -21.88 -27.32 18.19
N SER A 239 -20.59 -27.10 18.48
CA SER A 239 -19.51 -28.00 18.07
C SER A 239 -19.63 -29.38 18.73
N ALA A 240 -19.90 -29.43 20.03
CA ALA A 240 -20.08 -30.67 20.79
C ALA A 240 -21.25 -31.52 20.28
N LYS A 241 -22.38 -30.88 19.92
CA LYS A 241 -23.53 -31.57 19.31
C LYS A 241 -23.20 -32.19 17.95
N LYS A 242 -22.36 -31.53 17.13
CA LYS A 242 -21.93 -32.06 15.83
C LYS A 242 -20.99 -33.28 15.97
N ALA A 243 -20.22 -33.35 17.04
CA ALA A 243 -19.30 -34.45 17.32
C ALA A 243 -19.98 -35.69 17.93
N SER A 244 -21.23 -35.59 18.38
CA SER A 244 -21.95 -36.68 19.05
C SER A 244 -22.51 -37.71 18.04
N PRO A 245 -22.32 -39.04 18.25
CA PRO A 245 -22.76 -40.08 17.31
C PRO A 245 -24.27 -40.17 17.03
N GLN A 246 -25.11 -39.53 17.85
CA GLN A 246 -26.57 -39.68 17.81
C GLN A 246 -27.26 -39.01 16.60
N ASN A 247 -26.53 -38.27 15.75
CA ASN A 247 -27.06 -37.58 14.56
C ASN A 247 -26.65 -38.21 13.21
N ARG A 248 -26.20 -39.47 13.20
CA ARG A 248 -25.99 -40.25 11.97
C ARG A 248 -27.12 -41.27 11.81
N PHE A 249 -28.27 -40.82 11.34
CA PHE A 249 -29.35 -41.69 10.86
C PHE A 249 -29.85 -41.17 9.52
#